data_AF-Q1LFT2-F1
#
_entry.id   AF-Q1LFT2-F1
#
_cell.length_a   1.000
_cell.length_b   1.000
_cell.length_c   1.000
_cell.angle_alpha   90.00
_cell.angle_beta   90.00
_cell.angle_gamma   90.00
#
_symmetry.space_group_name_H-M   'P 1'
#
loop_
_entity.id
_entity.type
_entity.pdbx_description
1 polymer ?
#
loop_
_entity_poly.entity_id
_entity_poly.type
_entity_poly.pdbx_seq_one_letter_code
_entity_poly.pdbx_strand_id
1 'polypeptide(L)'
;MRDMKQRNTRDCVHLLIDGLKRQGPLRRDVMADACGLTPEETTRALKAARQMNVVDHVPYGPGTLPGAIFYQLTGRQLPPARKSTRVPRAPDDRFQPLLEAWWSSNELDRVDRA
;
A
#
# COMPACT_ATOMS: atom_id res chain seq x y z
N MET A 1 20.23 9.80 -11.88
CA MET A 1 18.91 9.68 -11.22
C MET A 1 19.05 8.67 -10.09
N ARG A 2 18.83 9.06 -8.83
CA ARG A 2 18.92 8.11 -7.71
C ARG A 2 17.69 7.22 -7.75
N ASP A 3 17.87 5.91 -7.89
CA ASP A 3 16.86 4.92 -7.51
C ASP A 3 16.49 5.16 -6.05
N MET A 4 15.44 5.96 -5.84
CA MET A 4 14.81 6.10 -4.52
C MET A 4 14.18 4.75 -4.21
N LYS A 5 14.95 3.90 -3.53
CA LYS A 5 14.52 2.63 -2.98
C LYS A 5 13.18 2.85 -2.28
N GLN A 6 12.08 2.41 -2.90
CA GLN A 6 10.75 2.67 -2.38
C GLN A 6 10.65 2.07 -0.99
N ARG A 7 10.33 2.88 0.01
CA ARG A 7 10.14 2.42 1.38
C ARG A 7 9.00 1.41 1.43
N ASN A 8 9.12 0.44 2.33
CA ASN A 8 8.05 -0.51 2.57
C ASN A 8 6.80 0.25 3.05
N THR A 9 5.63 -0.10 2.52
CA THR A 9 4.35 0.50 2.95
C THR A 9 4.16 0.46 4.46
N ARG A 10 4.60 -0.62 5.12
CA ARG A 10 4.50 -0.74 6.58
C ARG A 10 5.36 0.30 7.31
N ASP A 11 6.56 0.57 6.83
CA ASP A 11 7.44 1.59 7.41
C ASP A 11 6.83 2.98 7.22
N CYS A 12 6.26 3.25 6.04
CA CYS A 12 5.52 4.49 5.78
C CYS A 12 4.30 4.64 6.72
N VAL A 13 3.60 3.54 7.04
CA VAL A 13 2.49 3.56 8.01
C VAL A 13 3.00 3.86 9.43
N HIS A 14 4.14 3.32 9.83
CA HIS A 14 4.74 3.64 11.13
C HIS A 14 5.10 5.14 11.24
N LEU A 15 5.75 5.70 10.22
CA LEU A 15 6.08 7.13 10.18
C LEU A 15 4.82 8.01 10.20
N LEU A 16 3.76 7.60 9.50
CA LEU A 16 2.47 8.27 9.50
C LEU A 16 1.83 8.26 10.90
N ILE A 17 1.85 7.11 11.58
CA ILE A 17 1.33 7.00 12.96
C ILE A 17 2.12 7.90 13.90
N ASP A 18 3.45 7.89 13.81
CA ASP A 18 4.31 8.71 14.68
C ASP A 18 4.18 10.21 14.37
N GLY A 19 3.92 10.58 13.12
CA GLY A 19 3.55 11.94 12.73
C GLY A 19 2.25 12.39 13.39
N LEU A 20 1.20 11.57 13.29
CA LEU A 20 -0.11 11.87 13.89
C LEU A 20 -0.08 11.86 15.43
N LYS A 21 0.74 11.02 16.06
CA LYS A 21 0.95 11.05 17.52
C LYS A 21 1.58 12.36 17.99
N ARG A 22 2.53 12.90 17.23
CA ARG A 22 3.28 14.11 17.58
C ARG A 22 2.50 15.39 17.30
N GLN A 23 1.82 15.46 16.15
CA GLN A 23 1.17 16.68 15.68
C GLN A 23 -0.34 16.71 15.95
N GLY A 24 -0.95 15.58 16.29
CA GLY A 24 -2.40 15.45 16.39
C GLY A 24 -3.06 15.24 15.02
N PRO A 25 -4.36 15.56 14.88
CA PRO A 25 -5.08 15.41 13.63
C PRO A 25 -4.49 16.29 12.51
N LEU A 26 -4.19 15.69 11.36
CA LEU A 26 -3.55 16.38 10.23
C LEU A 26 -4.42 16.33 8.97
N ARG A 27 -4.39 17.41 8.19
CA ARG A 27 -4.98 17.44 6.86
C ARG A 27 -4.12 16.67 5.86
N ARG A 28 -4.75 16.20 4.78
CA ARG A 28 -4.07 15.41 3.73
C ARG A 28 -2.89 16.14 3.11
N ASP A 29 -3.06 17.42 2.82
CA ASP A 29 -2.11 18.26 2.09
C ASP A 29 -0.81 18.48 2.88
N VAL A 30 -0.89 18.62 4.20
CA VAL A 30 0.28 18.83 5.07
C VAL A 30 0.91 17.53 5.57
N MET A 31 0.27 16.38 5.32
CA MET A 31 0.65 15.10 5.92
C MET A 31 1.99 14.58 5.42
N ALA A 32 2.28 14.80 4.13
CA ALA A 32 3.54 14.38 3.51
C ALA A 32 4.74 15.02 4.23
N ASP A 33 4.69 16.34 4.37
CA ASP A 33 5.74 17.12 5.04
C ASP A 33 5.81 16.79 6.53
N ALA A 34 4.66 16.72 7.21
CA ALA A 34 4.57 16.42 8.63
C ALA A 34 5.15 15.03 9.00
N CYS A 35 4.98 14.05 8.12
CA CYS A 35 5.42 12.67 8.35
C CYS A 35 6.77 12.34 7.67
N GLY A 36 7.37 13.27 6.92
CA GLY A 36 8.59 13.02 6.15
C GLY A 36 8.40 11.95 5.06
N LEU A 37 7.23 11.96 4.42
CA LEU A 37 6.83 11.02 3.38
C LEU A 37 6.68 11.75 2.03
N THR A 38 6.92 11.06 0.91
CA THR A 38 6.52 11.61 -0.39
C THR A 38 4.99 11.58 -0.55
N PRO A 39 4.41 12.33 -1.50
CA PRO A 39 2.96 12.29 -1.77
C PRO A 39 2.43 10.88 -2.08
N GLU A 40 3.20 10.07 -2.81
CA GLU A 40 2.86 8.70 -3.19
C GLU A 40 2.89 7.77 -1.98
N GLU A 41 3.95 7.87 -1.16
CA GLU A 41 4.09 7.10 0.07
C GLU A 41 2.99 7.45 1.07
N THR A 42 2.65 8.73 1.20
CA THR A 42 1.58 9.22 2.06
C THR A 42 0.24 8.62 1.64
N THR A 43 -0.07 8.66 0.34
CA THR A 43 -1.32 8.09 -0.18
C THR A 43 -1.41 6.58 0.07
N ARG A 44 -0.30 5.86 -0.14
CA ARG A 44 -0.21 4.41 0.07
C ARG A 44 -0.34 4.05 1.56
N ALA A 45 0.37 4.77 2.42
CA ALA A 45 0.33 4.59 3.86
C ALA A 45 -1.06 4.90 4.42
N LEU A 46 -1.69 6.00 4.01
CA LEU A 46 -3.06 6.34 4.38
C LEU A 46 -4.05 5.25 3.99
N LYS A 47 -3.98 4.78 2.74
CA LYS A 47 -4.87 3.72 2.26
C LYS A 47 -4.73 2.46 3.11
N ALA A 48 -3.51 2.02 3.38
CA ALA A 48 -3.24 0.84 4.21
C ALA A 48 -3.69 1.05 5.67
N ALA A 49 -3.36 2.19 6.28
CA ALA A 49 -3.73 2.52 7.65
C ALA A 49 -5.24 2.56 7.84
N ARG A 50 -5.99 3.09 6.87
CA ARG A 50 -7.47 3.05 6.85
C ARG A 50 -8.02 1.65 6.71
N GLN A 51 -7.46 0.83 5.81
CA GLN A 51 -7.86 -0.58 5.67
C GLN A 51 -7.66 -1.37 6.98
N MET A 52 -6.66 -0.99 7.78
CA MET A 52 -6.38 -1.58 9.09
C MET A 52 -7.14 -0.90 10.25
N ASN A 53 -7.99 0.10 9.97
CA ASN A 53 -8.73 0.91 10.96
C ASN A 53 -7.84 1.59 12.00
N VAL A 54 -6.57 1.87 11.68
CA VAL A 54 -5.63 2.56 12.59
C VAL A 54 -5.80 4.08 12.52
N VAL A 55 -6.23 4.56 11.36
CA VAL A 55 -6.49 5.97 11.07
C VAL A 55 -7.90 6.12 10.54
N ASP A 56 -8.60 7.15 10.99
CA ASP A 56 -9.86 7.57 10.39
C ASP A 56 -9.82 9.05 10.02
N HIS A 57 -10.79 9.47 9.23
CA HIS A 57 -11.01 10.84 8.86
C HIS A 57 -12.11 11.45 9.71
N VAL A 58 -11.92 12.70 10.10
CA VAL A 58 -12.91 13.49 10.84
C VAL A 58 -13.13 14.83 10.13
N PRO A 59 -14.38 15.30 10.06
CA PRO A 59 -14.64 16.70 9.78
C PRO A 59 -14.16 17.49 11.00
N TYR A 60 -13.10 18.27 10.83
CA TYR A 60 -12.59 19.08 11.94
C TYR A 60 -13.50 20.29 12.18
N GLY A 61 -13.55 20.74 13.42
CA GLY A 61 -14.56 21.66 13.97
C GLY A 61 -14.40 23.14 13.58
N PRO A 62 -15.22 24.02 14.20
CA PRO A 62 -15.56 25.35 13.70
C PRO A 62 -14.32 26.21 13.40
N GLY A 63 -14.27 26.76 12.18
CA GLY A 63 -13.16 27.58 11.67
C GLY A 63 -12.34 26.92 10.56
N THR A 64 -12.55 25.64 10.26
CA THR A 64 -11.92 24.99 9.11
C THR A 64 -12.66 25.25 7.81
N LEU A 65 -11.90 25.33 6.71
CA LEU A 65 -12.44 25.47 5.36
C LEU A 65 -13.50 24.40 5.07
N PRO A 66 -14.63 24.75 4.43
CA PRO A 66 -15.64 23.79 4.03
C PRO A 66 -15.00 22.66 3.20
N GLY A 67 -15.14 21.40 3.67
CA GLY A 67 -14.59 20.23 2.99
C GLY A 67 -13.15 19.85 3.37
N ALA A 68 -12.52 20.52 4.33
CA ALA A 68 -11.21 20.10 4.84
C ALA A 68 -11.33 18.77 5.62
N ILE A 69 -10.73 17.71 5.06
CA ILE A 69 -10.68 16.39 5.68
C ILE A 69 -9.40 16.27 6.52
N PHE A 70 -9.56 15.97 7.80
CA PHE A 70 -8.48 15.70 8.72
C PHE A 70 -8.42 14.21 9.03
N TYR A 71 -7.22 13.71 9.30
CA TYR A 71 -7.00 12.32 9.67
C TYR A 71 -6.49 12.26 11.10
N GLN A 72 -7.01 11.33 11.87
CA GLN A 72 -6.66 11.12 13.27
C GLN A 72 -6.45 9.63 13.55
N LEU A 73 -5.68 9.34 14.61
CA LEU A 73 -5.52 7.98 15.10
C LEU A 73 -6.79 7.53 15.81
N THR A 74 -7.18 6.27 15.58
CA THR A 74 -8.35 5.66 16.22
C THR A 74 -8.03 5.08 17.60
N GLY A 75 -6.76 5.10 18.02
CA GLY A 75 -6.26 4.39 19.20
C GLY A 75 -6.02 2.90 18.98
N ARG A 76 -6.38 2.34 17.82
CA ARG A 76 -6.08 0.95 17.48
C ARG A 76 -4.60 0.78 17.18
N GLN A 77 -4.03 -0.32 17.66
CA GLN A 77 -2.66 -0.68 17.33
C GLN A 77 -2.58 -1.23 15.90
N LEU A 78 -1.43 -0.99 15.25
CA LEU A 78 -1.15 -1.56 13.94
C LEU A 78 -1.11 -3.10 14.06
N PRO A 79 -1.92 -3.84 13.29
CA PRO A 79 -1.90 -5.30 13.35
C PRO A 79 -0.51 -5.85 13.00
N PRO A 80 -0.15 -7.01 13.56
CA PRO A 80 1.14 -7.64 13.26
C PRO A 80 1.25 -7.92 11.77
N ALA A 81 2.49 -7.84 11.25
CA ALA A 81 2.75 -8.15 9.86
C ALA A 81 2.35 -9.61 9.58
N ARG A 82 1.30 -9.80 8.77
CA ARG A 82 0.91 -11.13 8.31
C ARG A 82 1.92 -11.57 7.27
N LYS A 83 2.77 -12.54 7.62
CA LYS A 83 3.49 -13.31 6.62
C LYS A 83 2.44 -14.12 5.85
N SER A 84 2.33 -13.91 4.54
CA SER A 84 1.45 -14.74 3.73
C SER A 84 1.96 -16.18 3.80
N THR A 85 1.30 -17.02 4.59
CA THR A 85 1.52 -18.46 4.61
C THR A 85 0.70 -19.17 3.52
N ARG A 86 -0.05 -18.40 2.72
CA ARG A 86 -0.74 -18.91 1.53
C ARG A 86 0.34 -19.23 0.49
N VAL A 87 0.93 -20.41 0.60
CA VAL A 87 1.35 -21.16 -0.58
C VAL A 87 0.05 -21.35 -1.36
N PRO A 88 -0.10 -20.76 -2.56
CA PRO A 88 -1.22 -21.11 -3.41
C PRO A 88 -1.22 -22.63 -3.53
N ARG A 89 -2.37 -23.29 -3.34
CA ARG A 89 -2.43 -24.72 -3.68
C ARG A 89 -1.87 -24.85 -5.09
N ALA A 90 -0.99 -25.84 -5.31
CA ALA A 90 -0.50 -26.14 -6.65
C ALA A 90 -1.71 -26.11 -7.59
N PRO A 91 -1.62 -25.45 -8.76
CA PRO A 91 -2.72 -25.45 -9.70
C PRO A 91 -3.16 -26.91 -9.89
N ASP A 92 -4.44 -27.21 -9.73
CA ASP A 92 -4.92 -28.53 -10.15
C ASP A 92 -4.44 -28.76 -11.59
N ASP A 93 -4.07 -30.00 -11.95
CA ASP A 93 -3.54 -30.38 -13.29
C ASP A 93 -4.48 -30.01 -14.46
N ARG A 94 -5.64 -29.41 -14.18
CA ARG A 94 -6.56 -28.79 -15.14
C ARG A 94 -5.91 -27.69 -15.99
N PHE A 95 -4.80 -27.11 -15.55
CA PHE A 95 -4.03 -26.14 -16.33
C PHE A 95 -2.84 -26.76 -17.09
N GLN A 96 -2.49 -28.03 -16.87
CA GLN A 96 -1.39 -28.69 -17.61
C GLN A 96 -1.57 -28.59 -19.13
N PRO A 97 -2.76 -28.87 -19.70
CA PRO A 97 -2.94 -28.79 -21.16
C PRO A 97 -2.70 -27.39 -21.72
N LEU A 98 -3.04 -26.34 -20.96
CA LEU A 98 -2.82 -24.95 -21.35
C LEU A 98 -1.35 -24.53 -21.20
N LEU A 99 -0.67 -25.03 -20.17
CA LEU A 99 0.75 -24.79 -19.95
C LEU A 99 1.61 -25.51 -20.99
N GLU A 100 1.28 -26.76 -21.33
CA GLU A 100 1.92 -27.52 -22.41
C GLU A 100 1.72 -26.84 -23.76
N ALA A 101 0.49 -26.44 -24.11
CA ALA A 101 0.23 -25.70 -25.34
C ALA A 101 1.03 -24.40 -25.41
N TRP A 102 1.12 -23.66 -24.30
CA TRP A 102 1.89 -22.41 -24.25
C TRP A 102 3.40 -22.65 -24.41
N TRP A 103 3.95 -23.69 -23.80
CA TRP A 103 5.37 -24.04 -23.97
C TRP A 103 5.69 -24.53 -25.39
N SER A 104 4.81 -25.35 -25.98
CA SER A 104 4.98 -25.86 -27.35
C SER A 104 4.83 -24.78 -28.42
N SER A 105 4.03 -23.73 -28.19
CA SER A 105 3.95 -22.59 -29.12
C SER A 105 5.28 -21.83 -29.26
N ASN A 106 6.15 -21.85 -28.24
CA ASN A 106 7.44 -21.18 -28.27
C ASN A 106 8.52 -21.98 -29.01
N GLU A 107 8.29 -23.28 -29.24
CA GLU A 107 9.15 -24.17 -30.03
C GLU A 107 8.92 -24.01 -31.53
N LEU A 108 7.68 -23.75 -31.95
CA LEU A 108 7.32 -23.50 -33.35
C LEU A 108 7.96 -22.23 -33.93
N ASP A 109 8.13 -21.17 -33.12
CA ASP A 109 8.76 -19.92 -33.56
C ASP A 109 10.29 -20.04 -33.77
N ARG A 110 10.92 -21.13 -33.30
CA ARG A 110 12.36 -21.35 -33.43
C ARG A 110 12.74 -22.17 -34.67
N VAL A 111 11.80 -22.94 -35.22
CA VAL A 111 12.04 -23.82 -36.38
C VAL A 111 11.88 -23.06 -37.70
N ASP A 112 11.14 -21.95 -37.74
CA ASP A 112 10.92 -21.13 -38.94
C ASP A 112 12.03 -20.06 -39.20
N ARG A 113 13.15 -20.11 -38.48
CA ARG A 113 14.30 -19.20 -38.66
C ARG A 113 15.64 -19.90 -38.94
N ALA A 114 15.63 -21.18 -39.30
CA ALA A 114 16.82 -21.91 -39.75
C ALA A 114 16.87 -22.03 -41.27
#